data_AF-A0A6J3LY65-F1
#
_entry.id   AF-A0A6J3LY65-F1
#
_cell.length_a   1.000
_cell.length_b   1.000
_cell.length_c   1.000
_cell.angle_alpha   90.00
_cell.angle_beta   90.00
_cell.angle_gamma   90.00
#
_symmetry.space_group_name_H-M   'P 1'
#
loop_
_entity.id
_entity.type
_entity.pdbx_description
1 polymer ?
#
loop_
_entity_poly.entity_id
_entity_poly.type
_entity_poly.pdbx_seq_one_letter_code
_entity_poly.pdbx_strand_id
1 'polypeptide(L)'
;MAGMSTKRLQKELNNIQKSLPPGIALVAAPDLREWQMEIMVLDNPLYKPDEPFRLRFTFSPSYPIEAPEVVFMQLATPLRRIPIHPHIYSNGIICLDLLGTQGWSPVQNVESICISLQSMLASNTKDEPYFDHGLNMVNLTPASKTALANLRAFTAPPTNYYRCPLKRRAAVLILLFADRRGDLRVVLTIRSAGLKNYAGQAALAGGKADGLHETPFMTARREAFEEIGLPMEDDKLPSGYSVEHLTELPTHLAMTELGVRPCVAYLKTPEPSVRNRNPDVARDILPKLDAREVAAVFTAPFQNFLMDKDMDPAIRRKVPGEWYKGSWHAWQETAWRMHQFHVPVTPSTVYLARTPLPYTEPRSSIGSSSSPTLEGTGSNNSTASQPGSLSAQPSPSGAFPADTPDALRQARYRVWGMTARILVDCARVAYGTEPEYEHNNHFGDEILIARLLQIGRLSPVKKEGEHLTREVMVEAAKAKI
;
A
#
# COMPACT_ATOMS: atom_id res chain seq x y z
N MET A 1 -40.86 -13.16 -12.59
CA MET A 1 -41.02 -13.66 -11.20
C MET A 1 -40.20 -12.78 -10.28
N ALA A 2 -40.80 -12.22 -9.22
CA ALA A 2 -40.04 -11.45 -8.23
C ALA A 2 -38.94 -12.33 -7.60
N GLY A 3 -37.70 -11.81 -7.56
CA GLY A 3 -36.55 -12.50 -6.99
C GLY A 3 -36.75 -12.82 -5.51
N MET A 4 -35.99 -13.80 -5.00
CA MET A 4 -36.05 -14.25 -3.60
C MET A 4 -35.90 -13.08 -2.60
N SER A 5 -35.00 -12.13 -2.89
CA SER A 5 -34.79 -10.89 -2.13
C SER A 5 -36.06 -10.04 -2.05
N THR A 6 -36.72 -9.78 -3.17
CA THR A 6 -37.94 -8.97 -3.24
C THR A 6 -39.07 -9.56 -2.37
N LYS A 7 -39.27 -10.88 -2.45
CA LYS A 7 -40.28 -11.57 -1.63
C LYS A 7 -39.97 -11.50 -0.14
N ARG A 8 -38.69 -11.62 0.22
CA ARG A 8 -38.21 -11.52 1.59
C ARG A 8 -38.45 -10.11 2.16
N LEU A 9 -38.02 -9.07 1.45
CA LEU A 9 -38.17 -7.68 1.87
C LEU A 9 -39.64 -7.26 1.96
N GLN A 10 -40.49 -7.68 1.02
CA GLN A 10 -41.93 -7.38 1.11
C GLN A 10 -42.56 -8.00 2.36
N LYS A 11 -42.15 -9.21 2.74
CA LYS A 11 -42.63 -9.88 3.96
C LYS A 11 -42.15 -9.16 5.22
N GLU A 12 -40.89 -8.73 5.25
CA GLU A 12 -40.35 -7.95 6.38
C GLU A 12 -41.05 -6.60 6.51
N LEU A 13 -41.25 -5.87 5.42
CA LEU A 13 -41.94 -4.58 5.44
C LEU A 13 -43.37 -4.71 5.98
N ASN A 14 -44.10 -5.73 5.54
CA ASN A 14 -45.44 -6.02 6.03
C ASN A 14 -45.47 -6.37 7.52
N ASN A 15 -44.41 -6.96 8.07
CA ASN A 15 -44.31 -7.28 9.50
C ASN A 15 -43.96 -6.03 10.32
N ILE A 16 -42.98 -5.25 9.85
CA ILE A 16 -42.55 -3.98 10.44
C ILE A 16 -43.72 -2.98 10.53
N GLN A 17 -44.57 -2.92 9.50
CA GLN A 17 -45.76 -2.06 9.50
C GLN A 17 -46.85 -2.49 10.48
N LYS A 18 -46.88 -3.78 10.90
CA LYS A 18 -47.86 -4.28 11.86
C LYS A 18 -47.45 -3.99 13.30
N SER A 19 -46.21 -4.29 13.65
CA SER A 19 -45.70 -4.14 15.00
C SER A 19 -44.18 -4.04 14.98
N LEU A 20 -43.66 -3.09 15.75
CA LEU A 20 -42.24 -2.97 16.06
C LEU A 20 -42.04 -2.97 17.58
N PRO A 21 -40.87 -3.39 18.07
CA PRO A 21 -40.52 -3.27 19.48
C PRO A 21 -40.52 -1.80 19.95
N PRO A 22 -40.73 -1.55 21.25
CA PRO A 22 -40.68 -0.21 21.82
C PRO A 22 -39.37 0.52 21.50
N GLY A 23 -39.48 1.77 21.09
CA GLY A 23 -38.32 2.58 20.72
C GLY A 23 -37.80 2.34 19.29
N ILE A 24 -38.39 1.45 18.50
CA ILE A 24 -38.02 1.24 17.10
C ILE A 24 -39.17 1.69 16.19
N ALA A 25 -38.88 2.49 15.17
CA ALA A 25 -39.88 3.00 14.24
C ALA A 25 -39.41 2.93 12.79
N LEU A 26 -40.31 2.61 11.86
CA LEU A 26 -40.07 2.79 10.43
C LEU A 26 -40.37 4.24 10.06
N VAL A 27 -39.41 4.93 9.45
CA VAL A 27 -39.59 6.31 8.99
C VAL A 27 -39.90 6.40 7.50
N ALA A 28 -39.14 5.67 6.68
CA ALA A 28 -39.34 5.68 5.24
C ALA A 28 -38.93 4.33 4.63
N ALA A 29 -39.71 3.86 3.67
CA ALA A 29 -39.37 2.72 2.81
C ALA A 29 -39.85 3.04 1.39
N PRO A 30 -39.19 3.99 0.69
CA PRO A 30 -39.62 4.42 -0.64
C PRO A 30 -39.61 3.29 -1.67
N ASP A 31 -38.69 2.33 -1.50
CA ASP A 31 -38.59 1.14 -2.34
C ASP A 31 -38.05 -0.06 -1.53
N LEU A 32 -37.76 -1.15 -2.23
CA LEU A 32 -37.17 -2.36 -1.65
C LEU A 32 -35.62 -2.36 -1.73
N ARG A 33 -34.99 -1.19 -1.88
CA ARG A 33 -33.53 -1.02 -1.91
C ARG A 33 -33.03 -0.22 -0.72
N GLU A 34 -33.79 0.78 -0.27
CA GLU A 34 -33.41 1.62 0.86
C GLU A 34 -34.55 1.80 1.86
N TRP A 35 -34.33 1.45 3.13
CA TRP A 35 -35.24 1.75 4.24
C TRP A 35 -34.57 2.62 5.29
N GLN A 36 -35.37 3.43 5.98
CA GLN A 36 -34.94 4.30 7.07
C GLN A 36 -35.72 3.96 8.34
N MET A 37 -34.98 3.65 9.40
CA MET A 37 -35.51 3.28 10.71
C MET A 37 -35.05 4.31 11.76
N GLU A 38 -35.78 4.44 12.85
CA GLU A 38 -35.36 5.16 14.05
C GLU A 38 -35.24 4.21 15.23
N ILE A 39 -34.24 4.44 16.08
CA ILE A 39 -34.08 3.75 17.36
C ILE A 39 -33.98 4.76 18.50
N MET A 40 -34.68 4.50 19.61
CA MET A 40 -34.64 5.24 20.86
C MET A 40 -34.05 4.34 21.94
N VAL A 41 -33.17 4.90 22.76
CA VAL A 41 -32.60 4.20 23.91
C VAL A 41 -33.38 4.65 25.13
N LEU A 42 -34.14 3.75 25.74
CA LEU A 42 -35.06 4.09 26.83
C LEU A 42 -34.34 4.16 28.18
N ASP A 43 -33.37 3.28 28.41
CA ASP A 43 -32.75 3.05 29.72
C ASP A 43 -31.22 3.24 29.65
N ASN A 44 -30.76 4.46 29.41
CA ASN A 44 -29.33 4.79 29.50
C ASN A 44 -29.11 6.28 29.81
N PRO A 45 -28.23 6.65 30.76
CA PRO A 45 -27.99 8.05 31.13
C PRO A 45 -27.28 8.87 30.04
N LEU A 46 -26.62 8.23 29.06
CA LEU A 46 -25.87 8.88 27.98
C LEU A 46 -26.74 9.26 26.79
N TYR A 47 -27.83 8.53 26.57
CA TYR A 47 -28.72 8.73 25.42
C TYR A 47 -30.08 9.15 25.93
N LYS A 48 -30.50 10.37 25.58
CA LYS A 48 -31.78 10.86 26.06
C LYS A 48 -32.94 10.16 25.34
N PRO A 49 -33.99 9.74 26.06
CA PRO A 49 -35.12 9.04 25.45
C PRO A 49 -35.89 9.85 24.39
N ASP A 50 -35.78 11.18 24.42
CA ASP A 50 -36.42 12.12 23.48
C ASP A 50 -35.58 12.40 22.22
N GLU A 51 -34.36 11.87 22.13
CA GLU A 51 -33.44 12.05 20.99
C GLU A 51 -33.25 10.72 20.21
N PRO A 52 -34.15 10.38 19.25
CA PRO A 52 -34.00 9.17 18.44
C PRO A 52 -32.81 9.26 17.48
N PHE A 53 -32.20 8.10 17.21
CA PHE A 53 -31.13 7.95 16.23
C PHE A 53 -31.68 7.41 14.91
N ARG A 54 -31.27 8.00 13.78
CA ARG A 54 -31.71 7.59 12.45
C ARG A 54 -30.77 6.55 11.86
N LEU A 55 -31.32 5.48 11.30
CA LEU A 55 -30.62 4.43 10.57
C LEU A 55 -31.04 4.45 9.09
N ARG A 56 -30.11 4.08 8.21
CA ARG A 56 -30.38 3.75 6.81
C ARG A 56 -29.91 2.33 6.52
N PHE A 57 -30.80 1.56 5.92
CA PHE A 57 -30.59 0.20 5.44
C PHE A 57 -30.53 0.23 3.92
N THR A 58 -29.48 -0.34 3.33
CA THR A 58 -29.36 -0.56 1.88
C THR A 58 -29.29 -2.05 1.59
N PHE A 59 -30.16 -2.55 0.72
CA PHE A 59 -30.29 -3.98 0.42
C PHE A 59 -29.68 -4.34 -0.94
N SER A 60 -28.82 -5.36 -0.96
CA SER A 60 -28.30 -5.93 -2.21
C SER A 60 -29.32 -6.90 -2.85
N PRO A 61 -29.22 -7.18 -4.16
CA PRO A 61 -30.03 -8.21 -4.79
C PRO A 61 -29.85 -9.62 -4.18
N SER A 62 -28.75 -9.85 -3.46
CA SER A 62 -28.41 -11.11 -2.79
C SER A 62 -29.01 -11.24 -1.39
N TYR A 63 -29.66 -10.20 -0.85
CA TYR A 63 -30.33 -10.27 0.45
C TYR A 63 -31.39 -11.39 0.48
N PRO A 64 -31.50 -12.22 1.54
CA PRO A 64 -30.82 -12.14 2.84
C PRO A 64 -29.54 -12.99 2.94
N ILE A 65 -29.01 -13.52 1.83
CA ILE A 65 -27.75 -14.29 1.86
C ILE A 65 -26.59 -13.37 2.25
N GLU A 66 -26.56 -12.16 1.70
CA GLU A 66 -25.70 -11.08 2.14
C GLU A 66 -26.43 -10.16 3.13
N ALA A 67 -25.69 -9.62 4.08
CA ALA A 67 -26.18 -8.62 5.02
C ALA A 67 -26.57 -7.32 4.30
N PRO A 68 -27.53 -6.55 4.82
CA PRO A 68 -27.76 -5.20 4.35
C PRO A 68 -26.64 -4.27 4.86
N GLU A 69 -26.36 -3.21 4.12
CA GLU A 69 -25.52 -2.13 4.63
C GLU A 69 -26.35 -1.29 5.60
N VAL A 70 -25.83 -1.04 6.81
CA VAL A 70 -26.55 -0.29 7.85
C VAL A 70 -25.65 0.81 8.40
N VAL A 71 -26.14 2.04 8.38
CA VAL A 71 -25.42 3.22 8.90
C VAL A 71 -26.34 4.14 9.71
N PHE A 72 -25.80 4.76 10.75
CA PHE A 72 -26.44 5.88 11.43
C PHE A 72 -26.36 7.14 10.56
N MET A 73 -27.48 7.83 10.39
CA MET A 73 -27.54 9.06 9.62
C MET A 73 -27.49 10.27 10.55
N GLN A 74 -26.65 11.23 10.22
CA GLN A 74 -26.73 12.57 10.78
C GLN A 74 -27.67 13.43 9.94
N LEU A 75 -28.76 13.92 10.54
CA LEU A 75 -29.72 14.81 9.89
C LEU A 75 -29.71 16.18 10.58
N ALA A 76 -29.78 17.25 9.78
CA ALA A 76 -29.89 18.61 10.31
C ALA A 76 -31.34 18.97 10.69
N THR A 77 -32.34 18.34 10.06
CA THR A 77 -33.76 18.68 10.26
C THR A 77 -34.66 17.45 10.07
N PRO A 78 -35.38 17.00 11.12
CA PRO A 78 -35.11 17.31 12.53
C PRO A 78 -33.69 16.84 12.90
N LEU A 79 -33.07 17.45 13.92
CA LEU A 79 -31.72 17.08 14.32
C LEU A 79 -31.70 15.60 14.72
N ARG A 80 -30.85 14.82 14.04
CA ARG A 80 -30.52 13.43 14.38
C ARG A 80 -29.02 13.35 14.46
N ARG A 81 -28.51 13.07 15.65
CA ARG A 81 -27.08 12.88 15.88
C ARG A 81 -26.71 11.44 15.58
N ILE A 82 -25.43 11.18 15.40
CA ILE A 82 -24.91 9.81 15.42
C ILE A 82 -24.61 9.49 16.90
N PRO A 83 -25.05 8.34 17.41
CA PRO A 83 -24.81 7.97 18.80
C PRO A 83 -23.31 7.79 19.05
N ILE A 84 -22.83 8.32 20.17
CA ILE A 84 -21.45 8.21 20.63
C ILE A 84 -21.29 6.82 21.26
N HIS A 85 -20.65 5.89 20.55
CA HIS A 85 -20.50 4.51 21.02
C HIS A 85 -19.16 3.89 20.60
N PRO A 86 -18.53 3.02 21.42
CA PRO A 86 -17.30 2.28 21.09
C PRO A 86 -17.34 1.35 19.87
N HIS A 87 -18.42 1.31 19.10
CA HIS A 87 -18.53 0.52 17.87
C HIS A 87 -19.21 1.30 16.74
N ILE A 88 -19.37 2.61 16.90
CA ILE A 88 -20.04 3.48 15.93
C ILE A 88 -19.08 4.60 15.56
N TYR A 89 -18.76 4.70 14.28
CA TYR A 89 -17.91 5.75 13.73
C TYR A 89 -18.66 7.07 13.65
N SER A 90 -17.96 8.20 13.62
CA SER A 90 -18.56 9.54 13.47
C SER A 90 -19.29 9.76 12.15
N ASN A 91 -19.04 8.93 11.13
CA ASN A 91 -19.79 8.91 9.88
C ASN A 91 -21.00 7.94 9.92
N GLY A 92 -21.24 7.32 11.07
CA GLY A 92 -22.37 6.45 11.33
C GLY A 92 -22.18 4.99 10.92
N ILE A 93 -21.01 4.63 10.38
CA ILE A 93 -20.69 3.22 10.11
C ILE A 93 -20.64 2.45 11.45
N ILE A 94 -21.08 1.21 11.42
CA ILE A 94 -21.15 0.34 12.60
C ILE A 94 -20.05 -0.73 12.48
N CYS A 95 -19.11 -0.74 13.44
CA CYS A 95 -18.02 -1.71 13.55
C CYS A 95 -18.44 -2.87 14.45
N LEU A 96 -19.37 -3.70 13.96
CA LEU A 96 -19.91 -4.84 14.70
C LEU A 96 -19.89 -6.10 13.83
N ASP A 97 -19.40 -7.21 14.39
CA ASP A 97 -19.30 -8.49 13.69
C ASP A 97 -20.66 -9.07 13.24
N LEU A 98 -21.77 -8.54 13.78
CA LEU A 98 -23.15 -8.89 13.41
C LEU A 98 -23.46 -8.70 11.91
N LEU A 99 -22.82 -7.72 11.27
CA LEU A 99 -23.01 -7.38 9.86
C LEU A 99 -21.84 -7.88 8.97
N GLY A 100 -20.85 -8.55 9.58
CA GLY A 100 -19.71 -9.14 8.88
C GLY A 100 -19.99 -10.55 8.38
N THR A 101 -19.15 -11.05 7.46
CA THR A 101 -19.29 -12.40 6.85
C THR A 101 -19.19 -13.56 7.84
N GLN A 102 -18.66 -13.33 9.05
CA GLN A 102 -18.56 -14.35 10.11
C GLN A 102 -19.74 -14.34 11.10
N GLY A 103 -20.51 -13.23 11.19
CA GLY A 103 -21.61 -13.07 12.17
C GLY A 103 -23.00 -12.87 11.56
N TRP A 104 -23.10 -12.57 10.26
CA TRP A 104 -24.36 -12.50 9.54
C TRP A 104 -24.96 -13.88 9.29
N SER A 105 -26.27 -14.02 9.50
CA SER A 105 -27.03 -15.21 9.14
C SER A 105 -28.32 -14.79 8.41
N PRO A 106 -28.73 -15.49 7.33
CA PRO A 106 -29.98 -15.19 6.62
C PRO A 106 -31.25 -15.30 7.47
N VAL A 107 -31.17 -15.81 8.70
CA VAL A 107 -32.26 -15.82 9.69
C VAL A 107 -32.51 -14.41 10.27
N GLN A 108 -31.50 -13.55 10.29
CA GLN A 108 -31.62 -12.16 10.75
C GLN A 108 -32.41 -11.31 9.75
N ASN A 109 -33.08 -10.28 10.26
CA ASN A 109 -33.94 -9.35 9.54
C ASN A 109 -33.72 -7.90 10.03
N VAL A 110 -34.37 -6.92 9.40
CA VAL A 110 -34.22 -5.49 9.77
C VAL A 110 -34.57 -5.24 11.24
N GLU A 111 -35.63 -5.86 11.73
CA GLU A 111 -36.07 -5.74 13.12
C GLU A 111 -35.03 -6.26 14.10
N SER A 112 -34.47 -7.45 13.87
CA SER A 112 -33.44 -8.04 14.73
C SER A 112 -32.17 -7.20 14.76
N ILE A 113 -31.80 -6.57 13.62
CA ILE A 113 -30.66 -5.65 13.58
C ILE A 113 -30.95 -4.41 14.45
N CYS A 114 -32.12 -3.79 14.32
CA CYS A 114 -32.49 -2.65 15.15
C CYS A 114 -32.50 -3.00 16.65
N ILE A 115 -33.00 -4.19 17.02
CA ILE A 115 -32.96 -4.68 18.41
C ILE A 115 -31.51 -4.84 18.89
N SER A 116 -30.64 -5.45 18.10
CA SER A 116 -29.22 -5.62 18.46
C SER A 116 -28.52 -4.27 18.64
N LEU A 117 -28.77 -3.29 17.76
CA LEU A 117 -28.20 -1.95 17.88
C LEU A 117 -28.76 -1.19 19.08
N GLN A 118 -30.07 -1.27 19.33
CA GLN A 118 -30.70 -0.66 20.49
C GLN A 118 -30.15 -1.26 21.81
N SER A 119 -30.00 -2.59 21.89
CA SER A 119 -29.40 -3.27 23.04
C SER A 119 -27.93 -2.91 23.23
N MET A 120 -27.18 -2.81 22.13
CA MET A 120 -25.77 -2.39 22.17
C MET A 120 -25.66 -0.98 22.77
N LEU A 121 -26.45 -0.02 22.27
CA LEU A 121 -26.48 1.33 22.82
C LEU A 121 -26.93 1.35 24.29
N ALA A 122 -27.98 0.62 24.65
CA ALA A 122 -28.45 0.56 26.04
C ALA A 122 -27.37 0.05 27.01
N SER A 123 -26.50 -0.86 26.56
CA SER A 123 -25.39 -1.40 27.36
C SER A 123 -24.16 -0.47 27.47
N ASN A 124 -24.17 0.69 26.81
CA ASN A 124 -23.03 1.59 26.82
C ASN A 124 -22.83 2.25 28.20
N THR A 125 -21.62 2.13 28.73
CA THR A 125 -21.22 2.73 30.01
C THR A 125 -20.24 3.89 29.85
N LYS A 126 -19.83 4.21 28.61
CA LYS A 126 -18.83 5.23 28.31
C LYS A 126 -19.38 6.24 27.32
N ASP A 127 -19.40 7.53 27.69
CA ASP A 127 -19.66 8.64 26.76
C ASP A 127 -18.41 8.95 25.91
N GLU A 128 -17.83 7.87 25.39
CA GLU A 128 -16.62 7.91 24.58
C GLU A 128 -17.00 7.38 23.20
N PRO A 129 -16.79 8.15 22.12
CA PRO A 129 -16.95 7.60 20.79
C PRO A 129 -15.99 6.42 20.65
N TYR A 130 -16.31 5.45 19.77
CA TYR A 130 -15.26 4.55 19.28
C TYR A 130 -14.10 5.42 18.87
N PHE A 131 -12.93 5.22 19.50
CA PHE A 131 -11.76 6.08 19.39
C PHE A 131 -11.63 6.64 17.96
N ASP A 132 -12.23 7.81 17.80
CA ASP A 132 -12.21 8.66 16.64
C ASP A 132 -11.70 9.95 17.23
N HIS A 133 -10.51 10.35 16.81
CA HIS A 133 -9.98 11.67 17.10
C HIS A 133 -10.89 12.69 16.40
N GLY A 134 -12.06 12.96 16.97
CA GLY A 134 -12.99 13.96 16.49
C GLY A 134 -12.27 15.29 16.33
N LEU A 135 -12.41 15.89 15.15
CA LEU A 135 -12.03 17.28 14.85
C LEU A 135 -10.58 17.65 15.16
N ASN A 136 -9.66 16.69 15.19
CA ASN A 136 -8.30 17.06 14.87
C ASN A 136 -8.27 17.24 13.35
N MET A 137 -7.85 18.42 12.90
CA MET A 137 -7.05 18.56 11.68
C MET A 137 -6.22 17.28 11.51
N VAL A 138 -5.93 16.80 10.30
CA VAL A 138 -4.91 15.74 10.11
C VAL A 138 -3.58 16.29 10.58
N ASN A 139 -3.40 16.29 11.89
CA ASN A 139 -2.33 16.89 12.63
C ASN A 139 -1.41 15.72 12.83
N LEU A 140 -0.44 15.68 11.93
CA LEU A 140 0.78 14.90 12.08
C LEU A 140 1.15 14.81 13.56
N THR A 141 1.47 13.59 14.02
CA THR A 141 2.01 13.41 15.36
C THR A 141 3.24 14.31 15.54
N PRO A 142 3.59 14.73 16.77
CA PRO A 142 4.80 15.54 16.99
C PRO A 142 6.04 14.90 16.36
N ALA A 143 6.16 13.57 16.44
CA ALA A 143 7.20 12.81 15.76
C ALA A 143 7.16 12.97 14.24
N SER A 144 5.98 12.85 13.62
CA SER A 144 5.79 13.03 12.18
C SER A 144 6.03 14.47 11.70
N LYS A 145 5.68 15.47 12.52
CA LYS A 145 5.98 16.89 12.25
C LYS A 145 7.48 17.13 12.22
N THR A 146 8.20 16.67 13.25
CA THR A 146 9.66 16.73 13.32
C THR A 146 10.29 15.96 12.17
N ALA A 147 9.75 14.78 11.83
CA ALA A 147 10.26 13.96 10.74
C ALA A 147 10.21 14.67 9.38
N LEU A 148 9.07 15.29 9.05
CA LEU A 148 8.96 16.09 7.84
C LEU A 148 9.84 17.35 7.88
N ALA A 149 9.99 17.99 9.04
CA ALA A 149 10.88 19.15 9.19
C ALA A 149 12.35 18.77 8.94
N ASN A 150 12.80 17.64 9.48
CA ASN A 150 14.15 17.12 9.26
C ASN A 150 14.38 16.78 7.79
N LEU A 151 13.42 16.15 7.13
CA LEU A 151 13.50 15.86 5.69
C LEU A 151 13.57 17.14 4.86
N ARG A 152 12.79 18.18 5.17
CA ARG A 152 12.87 19.48 4.49
C ARG A 152 14.19 20.20 4.72
N ALA A 153 14.77 20.06 5.91
CA ALA A 153 16.05 20.67 6.28
C ALA A 153 17.26 19.86 5.79
N PHE A 154 17.07 18.62 5.33
CA PHE A 154 18.15 17.74 4.93
C PHE A 154 18.87 18.28 3.69
N THR A 155 20.17 18.56 3.85
CA THR A 155 21.06 18.95 2.76
C THR A 155 21.88 17.74 2.34
N ALA A 156 21.58 17.22 1.15
CA ALA A 156 22.32 16.08 0.61
C ALA A 156 23.78 16.45 0.28
N PRO A 157 24.74 15.54 0.48
CA PRO A 157 26.10 15.72 -0.01
C PRO A 157 26.14 15.82 -1.55
N PRO A 158 27.24 16.32 -2.13
CA PRO A 158 27.42 16.38 -3.58
C PRO A 158 27.15 15.02 -4.23
N THR A 159 26.39 15.03 -5.33
CA THR A 159 25.94 13.80 -5.98
C THR A 159 26.71 13.47 -7.26
N ASN A 160 27.04 12.19 -7.42
CA ASN A 160 27.58 11.62 -8.64
C ASN A 160 26.49 11.13 -9.60
N TYR A 161 25.21 11.30 -9.27
CA TYR A 161 24.09 10.92 -10.15
C TYR A 161 24.24 11.51 -11.55
N TYR A 162 24.54 12.82 -11.65
CA TYR A 162 24.73 13.51 -12.92
C TYR A 162 26.05 13.19 -13.62
N ARG A 163 26.98 12.49 -12.96
CA ARG A 163 28.21 11.97 -13.58
C ARG A 163 28.01 10.58 -14.16
N CYS A 164 26.99 9.85 -13.69
CA CYS A 164 26.63 8.56 -14.26
C CYS A 164 26.10 8.75 -15.70
N PRO A 165 26.43 7.84 -16.64
CA PRO A 165 25.80 7.81 -17.96
C PRO A 165 24.29 7.66 -17.87
N LEU A 166 23.54 8.18 -18.84
CA LEU A 166 22.06 8.12 -18.87
C LEU A 166 21.52 6.71 -18.64
N LYS A 167 22.09 5.70 -19.31
CA LYS A 167 21.69 4.28 -19.18
C LYS A 167 21.84 3.70 -17.76
N ARG A 168 22.57 4.40 -16.89
CA ARG A 168 22.86 4.03 -15.50
C ARG A 168 22.20 4.97 -14.49
N ARG A 169 21.35 5.90 -14.91
CA ARG A 169 20.59 6.78 -14.03
C ARG A 169 19.19 6.23 -13.80
N ALA A 170 18.83 6.07 -12.54
CA ALA A 170 17.48 5.73 -12.11
C ALA A 170 17.08 6.53 -10.87
N ALA A 171 15.79 6.72 -10.67
CA ALA A 171 15.27 7.37 -9.48
C ALA A 171 14.06 6.61 -8.94
N VAL A 172 13.85 6.69 -7.63
CA VAL A 172 12.72 6.06 -6.94
C VAL A 172 12.03 7.06 -6.03
N LEU A 173 10.71 6.93 -5.91
CA LEU A 173 9.87 7.80 -5.09
C LEU A 173 9.58 7.17 -3.72
N ILE A 174 10.05 7.82 -2.66
CA ILE A 174 9.61 7.57 -1.28
C ILE A 174 8.41 8.48 -1.03
N LEU A 175 7.21 7.98 -1.32
CA LEU A 175 5.96 8.71 -1.12
C LEU A 175 5.45 8.50 0.30
N LEU A 176 5.57 9.55 1.13
CA LEU A 176 5.09 9.58 2.49
C LEU A 176 3.68 10.18 2.57
N PHE A 177 2.86 9.68 3.47
CA PHE A 177 1.57 10.28 3.82
C PHE A 177 1.27 10.05 5.30
N ALA A 178 0.43 10.89 5.90
CA ALA A 178 -0.05 10.70 7.26
C ALA A 178 -1.26 9.76 7.26
N ASP A 179 -1.25 8.75 8.12
CA ASP A 179 -2.44 7.95 8.38
C ASP A 179 -3.41 8.68 9.33
N ARG A 180 -4.50 8.00 9.69
CA ARG A 180 -5.55 8.57 10.56
C ARG A 180 -5.07 8.90 11.97
N ARG A 181 -3.95 8.34 12.42
CA ARG A 181 -3.32 8.65 13.71
C ARG A 181 -2.35 9.82 13.59
N GLY A 182 -2.10 10.31 12.38
CA GLY A 182 -1.10 11.33 12.08
C GLY A 182 0.32 10.76 11.94
N ASP A 183 0.46 9.43 11.92
CA ASP A 183 1.76 8.77 11.79
C ASP A 183 2.13 8.61 10.31
N LEU A 184 3.40 8.81 9.98
CA LEU A 184 3.88 8.66 8.60
C LEU A 184 3.86 7.20 8.16
N ARG A 185 3.30 6.99 6.97
CA ARG A 185 3.36 5.73 6.21
C ARG A 185 4.04 5.98 4.87
N VAL A 186 4.66 4.93 4.34
CA VAL A 186 5.28 4.93 3.01
C VAL A 186 4.49 4.03 2.07
N VAL A 187 4.34 4.48 0.81
CA VAL A 187 3.75 3.69 -0.28
C VAL A 187 4.81 2.82 -0.95
N LEU A 188 4.48 1.54 -1.16
CA LEU A 188 5.33 0.53 -1.78
C LEU A 188 4.52 -0.24 -2.82
N THR A 189 5.21 -0.86 -3.77
CA THR A 189 4.60 -1.65 -4.85
C THR A 189 5.08 -3.10 -4.77
N ILE A 190 4.25 -4.03 -5.24
CA ILE A 190 4.65 -5.41 -5.54
C ILE A 190 4.77 -5.53 -7.04
N ARG A 191 5.94 -5.90 -7.55
CA ARG A 191 6.15 -6.04 -9.01
C ARG A 191 5.33 -7.21 -9.58
N SER A 192 4.76 -7.00 -10.77
CA SER A 192 4.05 -8.06 -11.53
C SER A 192 4.93 -9.29 -11.77
N ALA A 193 4.33 -10.47 -11.72
CA ALA A 193 5.01 -11.74 -11.95
C ALA A 193 5.53 -11.90 -13.39
N GLY A 194 5.03 -11.12 -14.34
CA GLY A 194 5.41 -11.18 -15.76
C GLY A 194 6.68 -10.41 -16.15
N LEU A 195 7.32 -9.69 -15.23
CA LEU A 195 8.55 -8.94 -15.51
C LEU A 195 9.78 -9.84 -15.49
N LYS A 196 10.70 -9.63 -16.45
CA LYS A 196 11.92 -10.44 -16.63
C LYS A 196 12.85 -10.50 -15.40
N ASN A 197 12.73 -9.58 -14.44
CA ASN A 197 13.54 -9.51 -13.21
C ASN A 197 12.68 -9.17 -11.98
N TYR A 198 12.96 -9.79 -10.82
CA TYR A 198 12.41 -9.43 -9.49
C TYR A 198 10.88 -9.54 -9.29
N ALA A 199 10.24 -10.46 -10.02
CA ALA A 199 8.82 -10.81 -9.87
C ALA A 199 8.42 -11.05 -8.39
N GLY A 200 7.32 -10.44 -7.94
CA GLY A 200 6.76 -10.63 -6.59
C GLY A 200 7.50 -9.93 -5.45
N GLN A 201 8.51 -9.11 -5.74
CA GLN A 201 9.27 -8.37 -4.72
C GLN A 201 8.66 -6.99 -4.45
N ALA A 202 8.75 -6.56 -3.19
CA ALA A 202 8.38 -5.20 -2.81
C ALA A 202 9.44 -4.20 -3.27
N ALA A 203 9.00 -3.10 -3.87
CA ALA A 203 9.85 -2.02 -4.36
C ALA A 203 9.23 -0.65 -4.06
N LEU A 204 10.06 0.39 -4.17
CA LEU A 204 9.58 1.77 -4.33
C LEU A 204 9.25 1.98 -5.81
N ALA A 205 8.23 2.79 -6.09
CA ALA A 205 7.92 3.16 -7.47
C ALA A 205 9.11 3.94 -8.07
N GLY A 206 9.51 3.58 -9.29
CA GLY A 206 10.66 4.21 -9.92
C GLY A 206 11.30 3.39 -11.03
N GLY A 207 12.17 4.05 -11.77
CA GLY A 207 12.76 3.49 -12.98
C GLY A 207 13.88 4.36 -13.52
N LYS A 208 14.19 4.18 -14.81
CA LYS A 208 15.35 4.81 -15.44
C LYS A 208 15.00 6.19 -15.95
N ALA A 209 15.98 7.09 -15.98
CA ALA A 209 15.81 8.38 -16.65
C ALA A 209 15.70 8.19 -18.17
N ASP A 210 14.76 8.89 -18.80
CA ASP A 210 14.54 8.87 -20.25
C ASP A 210 15.47 9.86 -20.97
N GLY A 211 15.85 10.94 -20.27
CA GLY A 211 16.66 12.01 -20.83
C GLY A 211 17.69 12.59 -19.86
N LEU A 212 18.72 13.26 -20.41
CA LEU A 212 19.76 13.92 -19.61
C LEU A 212 19.27 15.17 -18.86
N HIS A 213 18.18 15.78 -19.34
CA HIS A 213 17.56 16.96 -18.75
C HIS A 213 16.50 16.62 -17.69
N GLU A 214 16.15 15.34 -17.55
CA GLU A 214 15.21 14.87 -16.54
C GLU A 214 15.89 14.91 -15.16
N THR A 215 15.29 15.63 -14.22
CA THR A 215 15.76 15.61 -12.83
C THR A 215 15.41 14.26 -12.19
N PRO A 216 16.12 13.84 -11.13
CA PRO A 216 15.76 12.64 -10.39
C PRO A 216 14.30 12.63 -9.94
N PHE A 217 13.81 13.75 -9.41
CA PHE A 217 12.43 13.87 -8.96
C PHE A 217 11.43 13.74 -10.11
N MET A 218 11.70 14.34 -11.28
CA MET A 218 10.85 14.18 -12.46
C MET A 218 10.79 12.71 -12.92
N THR A 219 11.95 12.03 -12.94
CA THR A 219 12.03 10.59 -13.26
C THR A 219 11.17 9.78 -12.28
N ALA A 220 11.36 9.98 -10.98
CA ALA A 220 10.62 9.26 -9.94
C ALA A 220 9.10 9.53 -10.01
N ARG A 221 8.68 10.76 -10.34
CA ARG A 221 7.27 11.14 -10.48
C ARG A 221 6.63 10.52 -11.73
N ARG A 222 7.33 10.54 -12.87
CA ARG A 222 6.87 9.90 -14.12
C ARG A 222 6.66 8.40 -13.92
N GLU A 223 7.65 7.72 -13.35
CA GLU A 223 7.58 6.28 -13.06
C GLU A 223 6.47 5.96 -12.04
N ALA A 224 6.27 6.80 -11.01
CA ALA A 224 5.13 6.63 -10.10
C ALA A 224 3.77 6.85 -10.79
N PHE A 225 3.69 7.73 -11.79
CA PHE A 225 2.48 7.87 -12.60
C PHE A 225 2.23 6.63 -13.46
N GLU A 226 3.27 6.05 -14.06
CA GLU A 226 3.18 4.85 -14.91
C GLU A 226 2.85 3.59 -14.08
N GLU A 227 3.54 3.38 -12.95
CA GLU A 227 3.40 2.16 -12.14
C GLU A 227 2.15 2.16 -11.27
N ILE A 228 1.86 3.27 -10.59
CA ILE A 228 0.79 3.37 -9.59
C ILE A 228 -0.25 4.43 -9.94
N GLY A 229 -0.21 5.06 -11.11
CA GLY A 229 -1.23 6.03 -11.50
C GLY A 229 -1.24 7.32 -10.65
N LEU A 230 -0.15 7.63 -9.95
CA LEU A 230 -0.04 8.85 -9.13
C LEU A 230 0.05 10.08 -10.06
N PRO A 231 -0.98 10.97 -10.11
CA PRO A 231 -1.00 12.07 -11.07
C PRO A 231 0.22 12.99 -10.96
N MET A 232 0.70 13.46 -12.13
CA MET A 232 1.86 14.37 -12.22
C MET A 232 1.56 15.79 -11.73
N GLU A 233 0.32 16.24 -11.92
CA GLU A 233 -0.14 17.60 -11.58
C GLU A 233 -1.15 17.54 -10.43
N ASP A 234 -1.08 18.51 -9.51
CA ASP A 234 -1.90 18.54 -8.29
C ASP A 234 -3.40 18.77 -8.59
N ASP A 235 -3.75 19.42 -9.70
CA ASP A 235 -5.14 19.64 -10.14
C ASP A 235 -5.85 18.34 -10.54
N LYS A 236 -5.07 17.31 -10.92
CA LYS A 236 -5.56 15.96 -11.23
C LYS A 236 -5.68 15.08 -9.98
N LEU A 237 -5.19 15.52 -8.83
CA LEU A 237 -5.46 14.87 -7.55
C LEU A 237 -6.87 15.23 -7.05
N PRO A 238 -7.46 14.44 -6.13
CA PRO A 238 -8.66 14.87 -5.43
C PRO A 238 -8.47 16.26 -4.82
N SER A 239 -9.52 17.07 -4.85
CA SER A 239 -9.46 18.49 -4.46
C SER A 239 -8.77 18.70 -3.10
N GLY A 240 -7.71 19.52 -3.11
CA GLY A 240 -6.95 19.91 -1.92
C GLY A 240 -5.74 19.03 -1.59
N TYR A 241 -5.58 17.87 -2.23
CA TYR A 241 -4.36 17.09 -2.11
C TYR A 241 -3.26 17.67 -2.97
N SER A 242 -2.01 17.57 -2.51
CA SER A 242 -0.83 18.01 -3.25
C SER A 242 0.38 17.14 -2.93
N VAL A 243 1.32 17.03 -3.87
CA VAL A 243 2.59 16.32 -3.66
C VAL A 243 3.71 17.33 -3.43
N GLU A 244 4.20 17.40 -2.20
CA GLU A 244 5.36 18.22 -1.85
C GLU A 244 6.65 17.43 -2.05
N HIS A 245 7.57 17.94 -2.86
CA HIS A 245 8.95 17.46 -2.88
C HIS A 245 9.68 17.90 -1.61
N LEU A 246 10.21 16.97 -0.82
CA LEU A 246 10.91 17.28 0.43
C LEU A 246 12.42 17.37 0.23
N THR A 247 13.04 16.30 -0.28
CA THR A 247 14.49 16.20 -0.47
C THR A 247 14.87 15.00 -1.34
N GLU A 248 16.15 14.91 -1.70
CA GLU A 248 16.74 13.77 -2.41
C GLU A 248 17.89 13.18 -1.58
N LEU A 249 17.90 11.86 -1.38
CA LEU A 249 18.93 11.18 -0.62
C LEU A 249 20.16 10.84 -1.49
N PRO A 250 21.33 10.58 -0.88
CA PRO A 250 22.51 10.09 -1.59
C PRO A 250 22.22 8.93 -2.54
N THR A 251 22.92 8.89 -3.68
CA THR A 251 22.70 7.86 -4.72
C THR A 251 23.15 6.49 -4.21
N HIS A 252 22.32 5.47 -4.36
CA HIS A 252 22.65 4.08 -4.07
C HIS A 252 23.10 3.36 -5.34
N LEU A 253 24.05 2.44 -5.21
CA LEU A 253 24.54 1.65 -6.34
C LEU A 253 23.95 0.24 -6.32
N ALA A 254 23.23 -0.13 -7.37
CA ALA A 254 22.72 -1.49 -7.52
C ALA A 254 23.84 -2.43 -7.96
N MET A 255 23.70 -3.72 -7.65
CA MET A 255 24.60 -4.77 -8.19
C MET A 255 24.61 -4.80 -9.73
N THR A 256 23.54 -4.32 -10.35
CA THR A 256 23.45 -4.15 -11.81
C THR A 256 24.18 -2.89 -12.32
N GLU A 257 24.93 -2.22 -11.44
CA GLU A 257 25.67 -0.98 -11.68
C GLU A 257 24.77 0.20 -12.13
N LEU A 258 23.56 0.25 -11.57
CA LEU A 258 22.59 1.32 -11.75
C LEU A 258 22.69 2.26 -10.55
N GLY A 259 22.90 3.55 -10.80
CA GLY A 259 22.85 4.59 -9.78
C GLY A 259 21.40 5.00 -9.54
N VAL A 260 20.87 4.66 -8.38
CA VAL A 260 19.48 4.89 -7.98
C VAL A 260 19.43 6.08 -7.01
N ARG A 261 18.80 7.17 -7.41
CA ARG A 261 18.61 8.38 -6.59
C ARG A 261 17.24 8.33 -5.88
N PRO A 262 17.19 8.22 -4.55
CA PRO A 262 15.91 8.25 -3.84
C PRO A 262 15.40 9.67 -3.68
N CYS A 263 14.16 9.91 -4.09
CA CYS A 263 13.48 11.20 -3.95
C CYS A 263 12.35 11.07 -2.94
N VAL A 264 12.31 11.95 -1.95
CA VAL A 264 11.31 11.91 -0.87
C VAL A 264 10.23 12.95 -1.14
N ALA A 265 8.97 12.52 -1.10
CA ALA A 265 7.83 13.39 -1.28
C ALA A 265 6.78 13.14 -0.19
N TYR A 266 6.05 14.20 0.16
CA TYR A 266 4.92 14.13 1.08
C TYR A 266 3.61 14.41 0.36
N LEU A 267 2.70 13.46 0.39
CA LEU A 267 1.35 13.60 -0.10
C LEU A 267 0.52 14.30 0.98
N LYS A 268 0.31 15.60 0.82
CA LYS A 268 -0.41 16.45 1.75
C LYS A 268 -1.90 16.14 1.72
N THR A 269 -2.42 15.78 2.88
CA THR A 269 -3.85 15.70 3.11
C THR A 269 -4.42 17.11 3.32
N PRO A 270 -5.49 17.51 2.60
CA PRO A 270 -6.11 18.80 2.82
C PRO A 270 -6.78 18.90 4.19
N GLU A 271 -7.11 20.13 4.59
CA GLU A 271 -8.02 20.33 5.70
C GLU A 271 -9.44 19.81 5.34
N PRO A 272 -10.20 19.36 6.35
CA PRO A 272 -11.62 19.07 6.19
C PRO A 272 -12.35 20.17 5.43
N SER A 273 -13.10 19.78 4.40
CA SER A 273 -13.91 20.68 3.59
C SER A 273 -15.36 20.22 3.52
N VAL A 274 -16.23 21.09 3.01
CA VAL A 274 -17.64 20.74 2.75
C VAL A 274 -17.76 19.51 1.85
N ARG A 275 -16.82 19.35 0.90
CA ARG A 275 -16.79 18.23 -0.06
C ARG A 275 -16.18 16.95 0.53
N ASN A 276 -15.27 17.07 1.49
CA ASN A 276 -14.63 15.93 2.16
C ASN A 276 -14.36 16.29 3.62
N ARG A 277 -15.23 15.82 4.52
CA ARG A 277 -15.16 16.15 5.95
C ARG A 277 -14.02 15.44 6.68
N ASN A 278 -13.60 14.27 6.19
CA ASN A 278 -12.57 13.45 6.84
C ASN A 278 -11.56 12.99 5.78
N PRO A 279 -10.70 13.87 5.24
CA PRO A 279 -9.77 13.53 4.18
C PRO A 279 -8.75 12.49 4.65
N ASP A 280 -8.57 11.42 3.87
CA ASP A 280 -7.73 10.27 4.21
C ASP A 280 -7.05 9.74 2.95
N VAL A 281 -5.72 9.88 2.83
CA VAL A 281 -4.98 9.45 1.63
C VAL A 281 -5.25 7.98 1.29
N ALA A 282 -5.28 7.12 2.32
CA ALA A 282 -5.49 5.69 2.15
C ALA A 282 -6.86 5.35 1.57
N ARG A 283 -7.87 6.18 1.79
CA ARG A 283 -9.21 6.03 1.23
C ARG A 283 -9.40 6.79 -0.08
N ASP A 284 -8.84 8.00 -0.16
CA ASP A 284 -9.18 8.97 -1.18
C ASP A 284 -8.27 8.90 -2.42
N ILE A 285 -7.04 8.39 -2.25
CA ILE A 285 -6.01 8.30 -3.30
C ILE A 285 -5.58 6.86 -3.55
N LEU A 286 -5.12 6.13 -2.52
CA LEU A 286 -4.53 4.80 -2.71
C LEU A 286 -5.41 3.79 -3.46
N PRO A 287 -6.74 3.72 -3.28
CA PRO A 287 -7.59 2.78 -4.01
C PRO A 287 -7.82 3.19 -5.48
N LYS A 288 -7.51 4.45 -5.83
CA LYS A 288 -7.61 5.01 -7.19
C LYS A 288 -6.29 4.93 -7.94
N LEU A 289 -5.19 4.62 -7.23
CA LEU A 289 -3.91 4.34 -7.85
C LEU A 289 -4.10 3.13 -8.78
N ASP A 290 -3.91 3.37 -10.06
CA ASP A 290 -4.05 2.37 -11.10
C ASP A 290 -2.74 1.59 -11.15
N ALA A 291 -2.73 0.42 -10.51
CA ALA A 291 -1.61 -0.50 -10.52
C ALA A 291 -1.48 -1.13 -11.92
N ARG A 292 -0.95 -0.34 -12.87
CA ARG A 292 -0.88 -0.68 -14.30
C ARG A 292 0.24 -1.67 -14.57
N GLU A 293 1.42 -1.38 -14.05
CA GLU A 293 2.62 -2.23 -14.24
C GLU A 293 2.96 -3.07 -13.00
N VAL A 294 2.28 -2.80 -11.88
CA VAL A 294 2.51 -3.46 -10.60
C VAL A 294 1.36 -4.39 -10.24
N ALA A 295 1.64 -5.44 -9.48
CA ALA A 295 0.66 -6.41 -9.03
C ALA A 295 -0.24 -5.85 -7.92
N ALA A 296 0.33 -5.03 -7.03
CA ALA A 296 -0.37 -4.41 -5.93
C ALA A 296 0.39 -3.17 -5.43
N VAL A 297 -0.35 -2.28 -4.77
CA VAL A 297 0.19 -1.18 -3.97
C VAL A 297 -0.08 -1.48 -2.52
N PHE A 298 0.90 -1.29 -1.64
CA PHE A 298 0.72 -1.45 -0.21
C PHE A 298 1.42 -0.36 0.58
N THR A 299 1.15 -0.29 1.89
CA THR A 299 1.75 0.72 2.76
C THR A 299 2.36 0.14 4.01
N ALA A 300 3.46 0.73 4.46
CA ALA A 300 4.16 0.35 5.67
C ALA A 300 4.27 1.53 6.65
N PRO A 301 4.20 1.30 7.99
CA PRO A 301 4.50 2.33 8.97
C PRO A 301 5.97 2.76 8.83
N PHE A 302 6.20 4.04 8.56
CA PHE A 302 7.52 4.52 8.14
C PHE A 302 8.55 4.47 9.28
N GLN A 303 8.15 4.82 10.50
CA GLN A 303 9.02 4.77 11.68
C GLN A 303 9.49 3.34 12.02
N ASN A 304 8.69 2.31 11.70
CA ASN A 304 9.06 0.93 12.02
C ASN A 304 10.31 0.45 11.26
N PHE A 305 10.73 1.13 10.18
CA PHE A 305 12.02 0.85 9.51
C PHE A 305 13.25 1.28 10.32
N LEU A 306 13.08 1.62 11.60
CA LEU A 306 14.15 1.78 12.60
C LEU A 306 14.07 0.74 13.73
N MET A 307 13.02 -0.07 13.76
CA MET A 307 12.70 -0.94 14.91
C MET A 307 12.96 -2.40 14.58
N ASP A 308 13.46 -3.17 15.55
CA ASP A 308 13.68 -4.62 15.38
C ASP A 308 12.35 -5.41 15.37
N LYS A 309 11.29 -4.80 15.90
CA LYS A 309 9.94 -5.36 16.05
C LYS A 309 8.89 -4.37 15.58
N ASP A 310 7.74 -4.91 15.18
CA ASP A 310 6.59 -4.09 14.85
C ASP A 310 6.10 -3.34 16.10
N MET A 311 6.03 -2.02 15.99
CA MET A 311 5.62 -1.14 17.09
C MET A 311 4.15 -1.38 17.50
N ASP A 312 3.29 -1.89 16.62
CA ASP A 312 1.88 -2.10 16.92
C ASP A 312 1.64 -3.49 17.59
N PRO A 313 1.30 -3.54 18.89
CA PRO A 313 1.04 -4.79 19.59
C PRO A 313 -0.24 -5.51 19.11
N ALA A 314 -1.21 -4.79 18.57
CA ALA A 314 -2.43 -5.39 18.01
C ALA A 314 -2.11 -6.11 16.70
N ILE A 315 -1.29 -5.52 15.84
CA ILE A 315 -0.84 -6.16 14.59
C ILE A 315 0.03 -7.37 14.88
N ARG A 316 0.95 -7.31 15.86
CA ARG A 316 1.75 -8.47 16.28
C ARG A 316 0.88 -9.66 16.73
N ARG A 317 -0.27 -9.40 17.37
CA ARG A 317 -1.22 -10.45 17.77
C ARG A 317 -2.05 -10.97 16.59
N LYS A 318 -2.52 -10.09 15.71
CA LYS A 318 -3.42 -10.43 14.59
C LYS A 318 -2.70 -11.11 13.42
N VAL A 319 -1.48 -10.69 13.12
CA VAL A 319 -0.66 -11.19 12.02
C VAL A 319 0.67 -11.66 12.60
N PRO A 320 0.76 -12.89 13.13
CA PRO A 320 2.00 -13.39 13.72
C PRO A 320 3.14 -13.41 12.68
N GLY A 321 4.37 -13.24 13.16
CA GLY A 321 5.58 -13.22 12.32
C GLY A 321 6.57 -12.15 12.77
N GLU A 322 7.81 -12.30 12.32
CA GLU A 322 8.89 -11.37 12.64
C GLU A 322 8.81 -10.14 11.74
N TRP A 323 9.04 -8.95 12.31
CA TRP A 323 9.09 -7.71 11.53
C TRP A 323 10.40 -7.58 10.77
N TYR A 324 11.54 -7.80 11.43
CA TYR A 324 12.86 -7.57 10.85
C TYR A 324 13.78 -8.79 10.96
N LYS A 325 14.55 -9.01 9.91
CA LYS A 325 15.74 -9.88 9.87
C LYS A 325 16.87 -9.12 9.20
N GLY A 326 18.07 -9.25 9.76
CA GLY A 326 19.27 -8.70 9.14
C GLY A 326 20.35 -9.75 9.05
N SER A 327 21.08 -9.74 7.94
CA SER A 327 22.27 -10.57 7.74
C SER A 327 23.41 -9.71 7.21
N TRP A 328 24.62 -9.97 7.70
CA TRP A 328 25.82 -9.39 7.10
C TRP A 328 26.18 -10.20 5.87
N HIS A 329 26.33 -9.51 4.75
CA HIS A 329 26.90 -10.07 3.54
C HIS A 329 28.26 -9.43 3.31
N ALA A 330 29.29 -10.26 3.23
CA ALA A 330 30.59 -9.81 2.75
C ALA A 330 30.47 -9.60 1.24
N TRP A 331 30.17 -8.38 0.82
CA TRP A 331 30.30 -8.02 -0.58
C TRP A 331 31.70 -7.46 -0.79
N GLN A 332 32.60 -8.36 -1.20
CA GLN A 332 33.94 -8.03 -1.70
C GLN A 332 34.73 -7.15 -0.71
N GLU A 333 34.86 -7.66 0.53
CA GLU A 333 35.59 -7.07 1.67
C GLU A 333 34.92 -5.87 2.37
N THR A 334 33.82 -5.35 1.84
CA THR A 334 32.97 -4.42 2.59
C THR A 334 31.84 -5.20 3.25
N ALA A 335 31.59 -4.95 4.53
CA ALA A 335 30.45 -5.53 5.23
C ALA A 335 29.19 -4.75 4.83
N TRP A 336 28.26 -5.43 4.15
CA TRP A 336 26.98 -4.87 3.74
C TRP A 336 25.87 -5.50 4.55
N ARG A 337 25.06 -4.65 5.19
CA ARG A 337 23.90 -5.13 5.93
C ARG A 337 22.74 -5.35 4.97
N MET A 338 22.33 -6.60 4.83
CA MET A 338 21.11 -6.96 4.13
C MET A 338 19.94 -6.89 5.10
N HIS A 339 19.10 -5.89 4.93
CA HIS A 339 17.87 -5.72 5.70
C HIS A 339 16.72 -6.48 5.03
N GLN A 340 15.90 -7.15 5.83
CA GLN A 340 14.67 -7.81 5.41
C GLN A 340 13.55 -7.46 6.38
N PHE A 341 12.57 -6.69 5.92
CA PHE A 341 11.36 -6.37 6.66
C PHE A 341 10.19 -7.17 6.13
N HIS A 342 9.38 -7.75 6.99
CA HIS A 342 8.19 -8.51 6.63
C HIS A 342 6.97 -7.70 7.05
N VAL A 343 6.50 -6.84 6.16
CA VAL A 343 5.45 -5.86 6.41
C VAL A 343 4.09 -6.57 6.47
N PRO A 344 3.32 -6.44 7.57
CA PRO A 344 1.98 -7.00 7.69
C PRO A 344 1.03 -6.48 6.61
N VAL A 345 0.31 -7.42 6.00
CA VAL A 345 -0.71 -7.16 4.99
C VAL A 345 -2.09 -7.29 5.63
N THR A 346 -2.86 -6.21 5.57
CA THR A 346 -4.28 -6.19 5.95
C THR A 346 -5.10 -5.63 4.79
N PRO A 347 -6.42 -5.88 4.73
CA PRO A 347 -7.28 -5.31 3.69
C PRO A 347 -7.26 -3.78 3.60
N SER A 348 -6.83 -3.10 4.67
CA SER A 348 -6.67 -1.64 4.73
C SER A 348 -5.29 -1.14 4.30
N THR A 349 -4.31 -2.02 4.11
CA THR A 349 -2.93 -1.64 3.76
C THR A 349 -2.52 -2.11 2.37
N VAL A 350 -3.31 -2.94 1.69
CA VAL A 350 -3.03 -3.47 0.35
C VAL A 350 -4.18 -3.17 -0.61
N TYR A 351 -3.82 -2.68 -1.80
CA TYR A 351 -4.70 -2.32 -2.90
C TYR A 351 -4.22 -3.10 -4.14
N LEU A 352 -5.00 -4.11 -4.54
CA LEU A 352 -4.67 -4.99 -5.66
C LEU A 352 -5.00 -4.31 -7.00
N ALA A 353 -4.21 -4.63 -8.03
CA ALA A 353 -4.52 -4.22 -9.40
C ALA A 353 -5.90 -4.76 -9.82
N ARG A 354 -6.74 -3.91 -10.41
CA ARG A 354 -7.90 -4.38 -11.19
C ARG A 354 -7.31 -5.10 -12.40
N THR A 355 -7.73 -6.33 -12.65
CA THR A 355 -7.17 -7.26 -13.65
C THR A 355 -6.63 -6.51 -14.88
N PRO A 356 -5.34 -6.65 -15.24
CA PRO A 356 -4.77 -5.91 -16.36
C PRO A 356 -5.52 -6.30 -17.63
N LEU A 357 -6.17 -5.32 -18.28
CA LEU A 357 -6.59 -5.47 -19.66
C LEU A 357 -5.31 -5.74 -20.48
N PRO A 358 -5.24 -6.82 -21.27
CA PRO A 358 -4.11 -7.05 -22.14
C PRO A 358 -3.95 -5.84 -23.06
N TYR A 359 -2.82 -5.14 -22.93
CA TYR A 359 -2.45 -4.10 -23.86
C TYR A 359 -2.39 -4.73 -25.27
N THR A 360 -3.36 -4.38 -26.10
CA THR A 360 -3.37 -4.76 -27.51
C THR A 360 -2.73 -3.59 -28.23
N GLU A 361 -1.52 -3.79 -28.76
CA GLU A 361 -0.94 -2.81 -29.68
C GLU A 361 -1.95 -2.48 -30.79
N PRO A 362 -2.18 -1.19 -31.12
CA PRO A 362 -2.92 -0.86 -32.31
C PRO A 362 -2.13 -1.37 -33.52
N ARG A 363 -2.61 -2.45 -34.13
CA ARG A 363 -2.06 -3.02 -35.37
C ARG A 363 -1.92 -1.91 -36.41
N SER A 364 -0.69 -1.65 -36.80
CA SER A 364 -0.35 -0.91 -38.00
C SER A 364 -0.99 -1.59 -39.21
N SER A 365 -1.76 -0.82 -39.97
CA SER A 365 -2.35 -1.20 -41.24
C SER A 365 -1.25 -1.31 -42.29
N ILE A 366 -0.72 -2.52 -42.49
CA ILE A 366 0.09 -2.84 -43.67
C ILE A 366 -0.52 -4.07 -44.35
N GLY A 367 -0.91 -3.87 -45.61
CA GLY A 367 -1.69 -4.80 -46.41
C GLY A 367 -0.99 -6.14 -46.67
N SER A 368 -1.78 -7.21 -46.56
CA SER A 368 -1.38 -8.54 -46.99
C SER A 368 -1.78 -8.76 -48.45
N SER A 369 -0.77 -8.89 -49.29
CA SER A 369 -0.86 -9.65 -50.54
C SER A 369 -0.74 -11.15 -50.23
N SER A 370 -1.34 -11.92 -51.12
CA SER A 370 -1.74 -13.32 -51.10
C SER A 370 -0.64 -14.39 -51.07
N SER A 371 -0.90 -15.45 -50.27
CA SER A 371 -0.70 -16.90 -50.55
C SER A 371 0.72 -17.53 -50.48
N PRO A 372 0.84 -18.88 -50.33
CA PRO A 372 0.13 -19.78 -49.43
C PRO A 372 1.04 -20.79 -48.69
N THR A 373 0.38 -21.50 -47.77
CA THR A 373 0.72 -22.64 -46.92
C THR A 373 1.44 -23.82 -47.61
N LEU A 374 2.35 -24.46 -46.86
CA LEU A 374 2.65 -25.89 -46.99
C LEU A 374 2.83 -26.51 -45.58
N GLU A 375 2.03 -27.55 -45.34
CA GLU A 375 2.03 -28.43 -44.18
C GLU A 375 3.26 -29.36 -44.16
N GLY A 376 3.66 -29.81 -42.97
CA GLY A 376 4.75 -30.79 -42.81
C GLY A 376 4.90 -31.29 -41.37
N THR A 377 4.07 -32.26 -41.02
CA THR A 377 4.06 -33.09 -39.80
C THR A 377 5.34 -33.90 -39.58
N GLY A 378 5.72 -34.19 -38.33
CA GLY A 378 6.60 -35.34 -38.05
C GLY A 378 7.30 -35.37 -36.69
N SER A 379 6.77 -36.19 -35.78
CA SER A 379 7.33 -36.60 -34.48
C SER A 379 8.50 -37.60 -34.63
N ASN A 380 9.50 -37.58 -33.73
CA ASN A 380 9.82 -38.72 -32.83
C ASN A 380 11.18 -38.61 -32.09
N ASN A 381 11.11 -39.09 -30.84
CA ASN A 381 12.18 -39.42 -29.88
C ASN A 381 13.29 -40.33 -30.43
N SER A 382 14.51 -40.24 -29.86
CA SER A 382 15.03 -41.23 -28.87
C SER A 382 16.55 -41.13 -28.57
N THR A 383 16.85 -41.33 -27.26
CA THR A 383 17.98 -42.10 -26.66
C THR A 383 19.44 -41.58 -26.63
N ALA A 384 19.81 -41.06 -25.45
CA ALA A 384 20.82 -41.52 -24.48
C ALA A 384 22.19 -42.10 -24.92
N SER A 385 23.28 -41.48 -24.43
CA SER A 385 24.53 -42.15 -24.01
C SER A 385 25.39 -41.24 -23.10
N GLN A 386 25.65 -41.70 -21.86
CA GLN A 386 26.76 -41.30 -20.95
C GLN A 386 27.83 -42.43 -21.00
N PRO A 387 29.13 -42.30 -20.58
CA PRO A 387 29.56 -41.79 -19.25
C PRO A 387 30.99 -41.19 -19.08
N GLY A 388 31.30 -40.67 -17.87
CA GLY A 388 32.63 -40.67 -17.22
C GLY A 388 33.40 -39.34 -17.15
N SER A 389 33.19 -38.48 -16.15
CA SER A 389 33.92 -38.39 -14.85
C SER A 389 35.34 -37.80 -14.92
N LEU A 390 35.51 -36.55 -14.43
CA LEU A 390 36.57 -36.14 -13.49
C LEU A 390 36.27 -34.74 -12.88
N SER A 391 36.20 -34.72 -11.55
CA SER A 391 36.10 -33.64 -10.55
C SER A 391 36.32 -32.17 -10.95
N ALA A 392 35.33 -31.31 -10.64
CA ALA A 392 35.53 -29.89 -10.32
C ALA A 392 34.41 -29.33 -9.41
N GLN A 393 34.81 -28.97 -8.18
CA GLN A 393 34.39 -27.88 -7.27
C GLN A 393 32.88 -27.48 -7.16
N PRO A 394 32.38 -27.28 -5.92
CA PRO A 394 30.96 -27.04 -5.65
C PRO A 394 30.49 -25.68 -6.18
N SER A 395 29.44 -25.72 -6.98
CA SER A 395 28.62 -24.55 -7.30
C SER A 395 28.01 -23.98 -6.02
N PRO A 396 27.83 -22.65 -5.86
CA PRO A 396 27.08 -22.10 -4.74
C PRO A 396 25.60 -22.45 -4.89
N SER A 397 25.24 -23.64 -4.41
CA SER A 397 23.87 -24.10 -4.22
C SER A 397 23.25 -23.34 -3.05
N GLY A 398 22.74 -22.16 -3.35
CA GLY A 398 21.73 -21.46 -2.57
C GLY A 398 20.51 -21.24 -3.45
N ALA A 399 19.97 -22.31 -4.03
CA ALA A 399 18.66 -22.28 -4.65
C ALA A 399 17.65 -21.91 -3.56
N PHE A 400 17.22 -20.66 -3.59
CA PHE A 400 16.15 -20.14 -2.74
C PHE A 400 14.91 -21.03 -2.91
N PRO A 401 14.22 -21.43 -1.81
CA PRO A 401 12.94 -22.10 -1.96
C PRO A 401 12.03 -21.18 -2.77
N ALA A 402 11.45 -21.71 -3.84
CA ALA A 402 10.35 -21.06 -4.52
C ALA A 402 9.17 -21.03 -3.52
N ASP A 403 8.97 -19.89 -2.85
CA ASP A 403 7.82 -19.66 -1.99
C ASP A 403 6.54 -19.77 -2.84
N THR A 404 5.74 -20.82 -2.55
CA THR A 404 4.27 -21.06 -2.69
C THR A 404 3.34 -20.13 -3.53
N PRO A 405 2.18 -20.64 -4.01
CA PRO A 405 1.61 -20.35 -5.34
C PRO A 405 0.92 -19.00 -5.62
N ASP A 406 0.96 -17.98 -4.75
CA ASP A 406 0.39 -16.66 -5.05
C ASP A 406 1.04 -15.55 -4.20
N ALA A 407 2.00 -14.81 -4.78
CA ALA A 407 2.74 -13.74 -4.09
C ALA A 407 1.83 -12.65 -3.49
N LEU A 408 0.60 -12.50 -4.01
CA LEU A 408 -0.35 -11.50 -3.56
C LEU A 408 -1.16 -11.92 -2.33
N ARG A 409 -1.19 -13.22 -1.97
CA ARG A 409 -1.98 -13.74 -0.85
C ARG A 409 -1.20 -13.92 0.45
N GLN A 410 0.03 -13.40 0.51
CA GLN A 410 0.87 -13.51 1.70
C GLN A 410 0.38 -12.60 2.82
N ALA A 411 0.41 -13.09 4.07
CA ALA A 411 0.07 -12.31 5.24
C ALA A 411 1.10 -11.21 5.57
N ARG A 412 2.32 -11.34 5.03
CA ARG A 412 3.39 -10.35 5.14
C ARG A 412 4.13 -10.23 3.81
N TYR A 413 4.41 -9.01 3.37
CA TYR A 413 5.25 -8.76 2.19
C TYR A 413 6.68 -8.45 2.60
N ARG A 414 7.64 -9.07 1.90
CA ARG A 414 9.07 -8.90 2.18
C ARG A 414 9.63 -7.70 1.44
N VAL A 415 10.04 -6.68 2.19
CA VAL A 415 10.83 -5.52 1.73
C VAL A 415 12.29 -5.77 2.08
N TRP A 416 13.15 -5.88 1.08
CA TRP A 416 14.54 -6.27 1.29
C TRP A 416 15.50 -5.60 0.30
N GLY A 417 16.79 -5.84 0.47
CA GLY A 417 17.82 -5.35 -0.45
C GLY A 417 17.93 -3.83 -0.46
N MET A 418 18.12 -3.26 -1.65
CA MET A 418 18.30 -1.81 -1.81
C MET A 418 17.08 -1.03 -1.30
N THR A 419 15.87 -1.50 -1.57
CA THR A 419 14.64 -0.83 -1.11
C THR A 419 14.61 -0.70 0.41
N ALA A 420 14.92 -1.78 1.12
CA ALA A 420 14.98 -1.76 2.59
C ALA A 420 16.07 -0.81 3.09
N ARG A 421 17.26 -0.81 2.47
CA ARG A 421 18.35 0.11 2.85
C ARG A 421 17.97 1.57 2.63
N ILE A 422 17.37 1.90 1.48
CA ILE A 422 16.88 3.26 1.17
C ILE A 422 15.87 3.73 2.23
N LEU A 423 14.95 2.84 2.64
CA LEU A 423 13.94 3.17 3.65
C LEU A 423 14.56 3.40 5.04
N VAL A 424 15.54 2.57 5.43
CA VAL A 424 16.31 2.76 6.68
C VAL A 424 17.04 4.09 6.66
N ASP A 425 17.77 4.39 5.58
CA ASP A 425 18.50 5.66 5.41
C ASP A 425 17.55 6.86 5.45
N CYS A 426 16.41 6.78 4.77
CA CYS A 426 15.39 7.82 4.81
C CYS A 426 14.78 8.00 6.21
N ALA A 427 14.49 6.91 6.92
CA ALA A 427 13.90 6.95 8.26
C ALA A 427 14.89 7.52 9.27
N ARG A 428 16.19 7.21 9.16
CA ARG A 428 17.26 7.79 9.99
C ARG A 428 17.32 9.31 9.83
N VAL A 429 17.28 9.79 8.58
CA VAL A 429 17.23 11.24 8.29
C VAL A 429 15.96 11.87 8.85
N ALA A 430 14.81 11.23 8.64
CA ALA A 430 13.53 11.74 9.08
C ALA A 430 13.45 11.82 10.61
N TYR A 431 13.63 10.72 11.32
CA TYR A 431 13.43 10.67 12.77
C TYR A 431 14.65 11.13 13.58
N GLY A 432 15.82 11.29 12.95
CA GLY A 432 17.05 11.72 13.63
C GLY A 432 17.57 10.71 14.64
N THR A 433 17.24 9.42 14.45
CA THR A 433 17.60 8.33 15.36
C THR A 433 18.18 7.16 14.59
N GLU A 434 19.13 6.46 15.19
CA GLU A 434 19.69 5.24 14.63
C GLU A 434 18.76 4.03 14.81
N PRO A 435 18.81 3.02 13.92
CA PRO A 435 18.02 1.80 14.09
C PRO A 435 18.42 0.97 15.31
N GLU A 436 17.48 0.22 15.88
CA GLU A 436 17.71 -0.70 17.01
C GLU A 436 18.58 -1.93 16.65
N TYR A 437 18.93 -2.07 15.38
CA TYR A 437 19.72 -3.16 14.85
C TYR A 437 20.96 -2.66 14.10
N GLU A 438 21.87 -3.59 13.85
CA GLU A 438 23.05 -3.38 13.03
C GLU A 438 22.68 -2.87 11.63
N HIS A 439 23.41 -1.86 11.15
CA HIS A 439 23.20 -1.17 9.88
C HIS A 439 24.54 -0.60 9.37
N ASN A 440 24.56 -0.13 8.12
CA ASN A 440 25.71 0.57 7.56
C ASN A 440 25.75 2.02 8.07
N ASN A 441 26.92 2.49 8.53
CA ASN A 441 27.05 3.82 9.15
C ASN A 441 26.90 5.00 8.18
N HIS A 442 26.94 4.76 6.85
CA HIS A 442 26.88 5.81 5.82
C HIS A 442 25.60 5.75 4.98
N PHE A 443 25.19 6.90 4.46
CA PHE A 443 24.06 7.05 3.55
C PHE A 443 24.48 6.86 2.10
N GLY A 444 23.74 6.04 1.34
CA GLY A 444 24.01 5.77 -0.07
C GLY A 444 25.46 5.36 -0.36
N ASP A 445 25.88 5.49 -1.61
CA ASP A 445 27.13 4.92 -2.14
C ASP A 445 27.92 5.94 -2.98
N GLU A 446 27.75 7.24 -2.73
CA GLU A 446 28.35 8.32 -3.52
C GLU A 446 29.88 8.19 -3.67
N ILE A 447 30.58 7.83 -2.59
CA ILE A 447 32.04 7.61 -2.60
C ILE A 447 32.42 6.44 -3.51
N LEU A 448 31.66 5.34 -3.44
CA LEU A 448 31.90 4.17 -4.27
C LEU A 448 31.63 4.48 -5.75
N ILE A 449 30.54 5.19 -6.04
CA ILE A 449 30.19 5.62 -7.40
C ILE A 449 31.31 6.51 -7.97
N ALA A 450 31.82 7.47 -7.20
CA ALA A 450 32.93 8.32 -7.61
C ALA A 450 34.19 7.52 -7.96
N ARG A 451 34.55 6.52 -7.14
CA ARG A 451 35.69 5.61 -7.40
C ARG A 451 35.48 4.78 -8.67
N LEU A 452 34.29 4.23 -8.86
CA LEU A 452 33.97 3.43 -10.05
C LEU A 452 33.92 4.25 -11.33
N LEU A 453 33.51 5.52 -11.25
CA LEU A 453 33.63 6.47 -12.36
C LEU A 453 35.11 6.75 -12.67
N GLN A 454 35.94 6.94 -11.64
CA GLN A 454 37.36 7.25 -11.79
C GLN A 454 38.14 6.14 -12.52
N ILE A 455 37.84 4.87 -12.22
CA ILE A 455 38.46 3.71 -12.90
C ILE A 455 37.78 3.35 -14.23
N GLY A 456 36.83 4.17 -14.70
CA GLY A 456 36.13 3.96 -15.97
C GLY A 456 35.11 2.81 -15.98
N ARG A 457 34.77 2.23 -14.81
CA ARG A 457 33.86 1.09 -14.73
C ARG A 457 32.42 1.46 -15.06
N LEU A 458 31.96 2.63 -14.63
CA LEU A 458 30.61 3.13 -14.92
C LEU A 458 30.53 3.82 -16.29
N SER A 459 31.10 3.21 -17.33
CA SER A 459 31.06 3.75 -18.69
C SER A 459 29.67 3.59 -19.36
N PRO A 460 29.36 4.34 -20.44
CA PRO A 460 28.08 4.26 -21.14
C PRO A 460 27.81 2.91 -21.83
N VAL A 461 28.85 2.17 -22.18
CA VAL A 461 28.76 0.87 -22.85
C VAL A 461 29.01 -0.21 -21.81
N LYS A 462 27.98 -1.00 -21.49
CA LYS A 462 28.14 -2.19 -20.66
C LYS A 462 28.71 -3.31 -21.54
N LYS A 463 29.88 -3.86 -21.22
CA LYS A 463 30.39 -5.02 -21.97
C LYS A 463 29.67 -6.28 -21.45
N GLU A 464 29.35 -7.19 -22.36
CA GLU A 464 28.63 -8.41 -22.01
C GLU A 464 29.49 -9.28 -21.06
N GLY A 465 28.90 -9.75 -19.95
CA GLY A 465 29.64 -10.46 -18.88
C GLY A 465 30.28 -9.57 -17.81
N GLU A 466 30.17 -8.24 -17.89
CA GLU A 466 30.67 -7.33 -16.85
C GLU A 466 29.79 -7.39 -15.58
N HIS A 467 30.36 -7.98 -14.53
CA HIS A 467 29.84 -7.94 -13.15
C HIS A 467 30.81 -7.16 -12.27
N LEU A 468 30.33 -6.48 -11.23
CA LEU A 468 31.18 -5.92 -10.18
C LEU A 468 31.88 -7.09 -9.49
N THR A 469 33.11 -7.42 -9.90
CA THR A 469 33.93 -8.47 -9.30
C THR A 469 34.80 -7.91 -8.19
N ARG A 470 35.33 -8.81 -7.35
CA ARG A 470 36.16 -8.44 -6.19
C ARG A 470 37.35 -7.58 -6.62
N GLU A 471 37.95 -7.92 -7.75
CA GLU A 471 39.10 -7.21 -8.30
C GLU A 471 38.75 -5.75 -8.62
N VAL A 472 37.58 -5.51 -9.22
CA VAL A 472 37.09 -4.17 -9.56
C VAL A 472 36.82 -3.34 -8.30
N MET A 473 36.26 -3.93 -7.25
CA MET A 473 36.02 -3.23 -5.98
C MET A 473 37.31 -2.90 -5.24
N VAL A 474 38.29 -3.80 -5.26
CA VAL A 474 39.64 -3.56 -4.71
C VAL A 474 40.36 -2.46 -5.48
N GLU A 475 40.24 -2.44 -6.81
CA GLU A 475 40.78 -1.39 -7.67
C GLU A 475 40.11 -0.05 -7.37
N ALA A 476 38.78 -0.01 -7.29
CA ALA A 476 38.02 1.17 -6.92
C ALA A 476 38.43 1.70 -5.53
N ALA A 477 38.64 0.84 -4.55
CA ALA A 477 39.06 1.23 -3.20
C ALA A 477 40.44 1.94 -3.18
N LYS A 478 41.32 1.63 -4.14
CA LYS A 478 42.64 2.26 -4.30
C LYS A 478 42.59 3.59 -5.04
N ALA A 479 41.49 3.90 -5.74
CA ALA A 479 41.33 5.15 -6.47
C ALA A 479 41.26 6.33 -5.49
N LYS A 480 42.17 7.31 -5.67
CA LYS A 480 42.13 8.60 -4.97
C LYS A 480 41.03 9.45 -5.61
N ILE A 481 40.10 9.94 -4.78
CA ILE A 481 38.96 10.77 -5.17
C ILE A 481 39.27 12.22 -4.82
#